data_AF-A0A2U9IN21-F1
#
_entry.id   AF-A0A2U9IN21-F1
#
_cell.length_a   1.000
_cell.length_b   1.000
_cell.length_c   1.000
_cell.angle_alpha   90.00
_cell.angle_beta   90.00
_cell.angle_gamma   90.00
#
_symmetry.space_group_name_H-M   'P 1'
#
loop_
_entity.id
_entity.type
_entity.pdbx_description
1 polymer ?
#
loop_
_entity_poly.entity_id
_entity_poly.type
_entity_poly.pdbx_seq_one_letter_code
_entity_poly.pdbx_strand_id
1 'polypeptide(L)'
;MNGLVYKYDNYYIAGVMHVVPGYLQDVIIIYKNGNNWEFSIAEKFKSHDKTLNTIVDSVKFAVHEDDLKQAIDKLRRNGIKIEDVKSYPFPKKFLEGKKKIQAEFD
;
A
#
# COMPACT_ATOMS: atom_id res chain seq x y z
N MET A 1 -11.30 11.19 3.46
CA MET A 1 -11.13 9.79 3.02
C MET A 1 -10.01 9.17 3.85
N ASN A 2 -10.35 8.48 4.93
CA ASN A 2 -9.38 7.81 5.82
C ASN A 2 -9.74 6.32 5.81
N GLY A 3 -9.03 5.48 5.05
CA GLY A 3 -9.39 4.05 5.00
C GLY A 3 -8.59 3.13 4.09
N LEU A 4 -7.52 3.58 3.44
CA LEU A 4 -6.73 2.75 2.52
C LEU A 4 -5.32 2.48 3.02
N VAL A 5 -5.05 2.76 4.29
CA VAL A 5 -3.76 2.49 4.92
C VAL A 5 -3.98 1.43 5.98
N TYR A 6 -3.21 0.37 5.85
CA TYR A 6 -3.20 -0.77 6.75
C TYR A 6 -1.79 -0.97 7.28
N LYS A 7 -1.67 -1.63 8.43
CA LYS A 7 -0.38 -1.93 9.04
C LYS A 7 -0.25 -3.41 9.34
N TYR A 8 0.90 -3.96 8.99
CA TYR A 8 1.36 -5.28 9.41
C TYR A 8 2.77 -5.13 9.96
N ASP A 9 2.94 -5.40 11.26
CA ASP A 9 4.22 -5.24 11.95
C ASP A 9 4.82 -3.83 11.73
N ASN A 10 6.01 -3.72 11.14
CA ASN A 10 6.67 -2.45 10.82
C ASN A 10 6.38 -1.92 9.40
N TYR A 11 5.49 -2.59 8.66
CA TYR A 11 5.14 -2.26 7.29
C TYR A 11 3.75 -1.63 7.22
N TYR A 12 3.59 -0.64 6.35
CA TYR A 12 2.31 -0.08 6.00
C TYR A 12 1.96 -0.45 4.56
N ILE A 13 0.74 -0.93 4.36
CA ILE A 13 0.19 -1.26 3.06
C ILE A 13 -0.79 -0.15 2.72
N ALA A 14 -0.56 0.54 1.61
CA ALA A 14 -1.38 1.68 1.25
C ALA A 14 -1.82 1.67 -0.22
N GLY A 15 -3.10 1.95 -0.45
CA GLY A 15 -3.60 2.26 -1.78
C GLY A 15 -3.22 3.69 -2.20
N VAL A 16 -2.63 3.82 -3.38
CA VAL A 16 -2.33 5.12 -4.00
C VAL A 16 -3.51 5.51 -4.87
N MET A 17 -4.14 6.65 -4.57
CA MET A 17 -5.36 7.07 -5.26
C MET A 17 -5.10 7.38 -6.73
N HIS A 18 -5.95 6.85 -7.61
CA HIS A 18 -6.01 7.25 -9.01
C HIS A 18 -6.75 8.58 -9.17
N VAL A 19 -6.64 9.20 -10.36
CA VAL A 19 -7.43 10.39 -10.70
C VAL A 19 -8.92 10.09 -10.81
N VAL A 20 -9.28 8.83 -11.09
CA VAL A 20 -10.67 8.36 -11.12
C VAL A 20 -11.07 7.97 -9.69
N PRO A 21 -12.12 8.58 -9.12
CA PRO A 21 -12.58 8.23 -7.77
C PRO A 21 -12.90 6.74 -7.63
N GLY A 22 -12.57 6.13 -6.49
CA GLY A 22 -12.76 4.69 -6.25
C GLY A 22 -11.62 3.81 -6.74
N TYR A 23 -10.81 4.29 -7.68
CA TYR A 23 -9.74 3.51 -8.28
C TYR A 23 -8.38 3.82 -7.63
N LEU A 24 -7.53 2.79 -7.61
CA LEU A 24 -6.15 2.84 -7.18
C LEU A 24 -5.25 2.86 -8.40
N GLN A 25 -4.23 3.71 -8.37
CA GLN A 25 -3.17 3.69 -9.36
C GLN A 25 -2.25 2.49 -9.09
N ASP A 26 -1.86 2.31 -7.83
CA ASP A 26 -0.93 1.30 -7.35
C ASP A 26 -1.24 0.98 -5.88
N VAL A 27 -0.75 -0.16 -5.40
CA VAL A 27 -0.61 -0.43 -3.96
C VAL A 27 0.88 -0.35 -3.60
N ILE A 28 1.20 0.34 -2.52
CA ILE A 28 2.58 0.51 -2.05
C ILE A 28 2.78 -0.10 -0.66
N ILE A 29 4.00 -0.58 -0.44
CA ILE A 29 4.50 -1.02 0.86
C ILE A 29 5.46 0.05 1.35
N ILE A 30 5.12 0.67 2.48
CA ILE A 30 5.88 1.73 3.12
C ILE A 30 6.56 1.17 4.36
N TYR A 31 7.84 1.43 4.52
CA TYR A 31 8.64 0.93 5.63
C TYR A 31 9.72 1.94 6.01
N LYS A 32 10.30 1.75 7.18
CA LYS A 32 11.38 2.59 7.67
C LYS A 32 12.73 1.93 7.33
N ASN A 33 13.62 2.70 6.72
CA ASN A 33 15.01 2.31 6.49
C ASN A 33 15.93 3.28 7.23
N GLY A 34 16.44 2.85 8.38
CA GLY A 34 17.14 3.71 9.34
C GLY A 34 16.23 4.83 9.84
N ASN A 35 16.57 6.08 9.53
CA ASN A 35 15.79 7.27 9.89
C ASN A 35 14.82 7.74 8.81
N ASN A 36 14.86 7.13 7.62
CA ASN A 36 14.06 7.56 6.48
C ASN A 36 12.85 6.65 6.27
N TRP A 37 11.77 7.23 5.74
CA TRP A 37 10.64 6.47 5.22
C TRP A 37 10.83 6.23 3.73
N GLU A 38 10.66 4.98 3.32
CA GLU A 38 10.72 4.57 1.92
C GLU A 38 9.44 3.82 1.55
N PHE A 39 9.19 3.72 0.25
CA PHE A 39 8.10 2.92 -0.26
C PHE A 39 8.55 2.12 -1.49
N SER A 40 7.86 1.00 -1.71
CA SER A 40 8.00 0.18 -2.91
C SER A 40 6.62 -0.18 -3.43
N ILE A 41 6.47 -0.23 -4.75
CA ILE A 41 5.25 -0.75 -5.38
C ILE A 41 5.11 -2.22 -5.00
N ALA A 42 3.93 -2.63 -4.53
CA ALA A 42 3.66 -3.98 -4.05
C ALA A 42 4.00 -5.05 -5.09
N GLU A 43 3.72 -4.80 -6.37
CA GLU A 43 4.08 -5.72 -7.47
C GLU A 43 5.58 -6.04 -7.56
N LYS A 44 6.43 -5.10 -7.15
CA LYS A 44 7.90 -5.23 -7.21
C LYS A 44 8.52 -5.58 -5.86
N PHE A 45 7.72 -5.55 -4.80
CA PHE A 45 8.21 -5.75 -3.44
C PHE A 45 8.52 -7.23 -3.18
N LYS A 46 9.68 -7.48 -2.57
CA LYS A 46 10.11 -8.81 -2.14
C LYS A 46 10.67 -8.71 -0.73
N SER A 47 10.27 -9.64 0.12
CA SER A 47 10.83 -9.80 1.47
C SER A 47 11.25 -11.24 1.72
N HIS A 48 12.07 -11.48 2.73
CA HIS A 48 12.33 -12.82 3.26
C HIS A 48 11.19 -13.30 4.18
N ASP A 49 10.33 -12.39 4.65
CA ASP A 49 9.13 -12.71 5.43
C ASP A 49 8.04 -13.31 4.53
N LYS A 50 7.72 -14.58 4.77
CA LYS A 50 6.69 -15.32 4.01
C LYS A 50 5.30 -14.71 4.18
N THR A 51 4.92 -14.30 5.38
CA THR A 51 3.62 -13.70 5.66
C THR A 51 3.50 -12.36 4.94
N LEU A 52 4.55 -11.54 4.97
CA LEU A 52 4.56 -10.27 4.25
C LEU A 52 4.44 -10.48 2.74
N ASN A 53 5.13 -11.48 2.18
CA ASN A 53 4.97 -11.83 0.77
C ASN A 53 3.53 -12.29 0.45
N THR A 54 2.89 -13.06 1.33
CA THR A 54 1.48 -13.45 1.17
C THR A 54 0.54 -12.24 1.17
N ILE A 55 0.78 -11.28 2.06
CA ILE A 55 0.01 -10.02 2.10
C ILE A 55 0.19 -9.28 0.77
N VAL A 56 1.44 -9.09 0.35
CA VAL A 56 1.79 -8.38 -0.89
C VAL A 56 1.16 -9.03 -2.11
N ASP A 57 1.25 -10.36 -2.22
CA ASP A 57 0.68 -11.11 -3.34
C ASP A 57 -0.84 -10.95 -3.43
N SER A 58 -1.51 -10.84 -2.28
CA SER A 58 -2.96 -10.66 -2.20
C SER A 58 -3.43 -9.25 -2.57
N VAL A 59 -2.58 -8.22 -2.43
CA VAL A 59 -2.96 -6.81 -2.62
C VAL A 59 -2.37 -6.16 -3.86
N LYS A 60 -1.30 -6.72 -4.44
CA LYS A 60 -0.50 -6.06 -5.50
C LYS A 60 -1.26 -5.70 -6.77
N PHE A 61 -2.39 -6.35 -7.04
CA PHE A 61 -3.23 -6.10 -8.21
C PHE A 61 -4.58 -5.46 -7.87
N ALA A 62 -4.73 -4.90 -6.67
CA ALA A 62 -5.94 -4.18 -6.31
C ALA A 62 -6.04 -2.88 -7.11
N VAL A 63 -7.08 -2.77 -7.93
CA VAL A 63 -7.35 -1.62 -8.81
C VAL A 63 -8.46 -0.73 -8.29
N HIS A 64 -9.29 -1.23 -7.37
CA HIS A 64 -10.33 -0.48 -6.68
C HIS A 64 -10.11 -0.49 -5.16
N GLU A 65 -10.61 0.53 -4.46
CA GLU A 65 -10.57 0.61 -2.99
C GLU A 65 -11.19 -0.64 -2.32
N ASP A 66 -12.27 -1.15 -2.92
CA ASP A 66 -12.98 -2.34 -2.47
C ASP A 66 -12.14 -3.62 -2.64
N ASP A 67 -11.38 -3.76 -3.73
CA ASP A 67 -10.51 -4.91 -3.95
C ASP A 67 -9.44 -5.01 -2.85
N LEU A 68 -8.82 -3.86 -2.54
CA LEU A 68 -7.83 -3.78 -1.47
C LEU A 68 -8.46 -4.15 -0.13
N LYS A 69 -9.64 -3.58 0.18
CA LYS A 69 -10.34 -3.86 1.43
C LYS A 69 -10.72 -5.35 1.56
N GLN A 70 -11.23 -5.95 0.50
CA GLN A 70 -11.60 -7.37 0.48
C GLN A 70 -10.37 -8.27 0.64
N ALA A 71 -9.25 -7.93 -0.01
CA ALA A 71 -8.00 -8.66 0.15
C ALA A 71 -7.51 -8.62 1.61
N ILE A 72 -7.54 -7.45 2.25
CA ILE A 72 -7.16 -7.29 3.67
C ILE A 72 -8.11 -8.06 4.59
N ASP A 73 -9.41 -8.01 4.35
CA ASP A 73 -10.40 -8.75 5.15
C ASP A 73 -10.19 -10.27 5.05
N LYS A 74 -9.91 -10.78 3.84
CA LYS A 74 -9.56 -12.19 3.63
C LYS A 74 -8.29 -12.59 4.40
N LEU A 75 -7.25 -11.76 4.36
CA LEU A 75 -6.00 -12.00 5.12
C LEU A 75 -6.26 -12.06 6.63
N ARG A 76 -7.12 -11.16 7.15
CA ARG A 76 -7.55 -11.15 8.56
C ARG A 76 -8.31 -12.42 8.94
N ARG A 77 -9.25 -12.87 8.12
CA ARG A 77 -9.99 -14.13 8.32
C ARG A 77 -9.05 -15.34 8.35
N ASN A 78 -7.96 -15.27 7.59
CA ASN A 78 -6.91 -16.30 7.59
C ASN A 78 -5.93 -16.19 8.77
N GLY A 79 -6.18 -15.30 9.74
CA GLY A 79 -5.41 -15.16 10.97
C GLY A 79 -4.25 -14.17 10.91
N ILE A 80 -4.06 -13.44 9.80
CA ILE A 80 -3.01 -12.42 9.69
C ILE A 80 -3.46 -11.15 10.40
N LYS A 81 -2.68 -10.69 11.38
CA LYS A 81 -2.96 -9.49 12.17
C LYS A 81 -2.61 -8.23 11.39
N ILE A 82 -3.59 -7.68 10.70
CA ILE A 82 -3.48 -6.41 9.96
C ILE A 82 -4.38 -5.37 10.62
N GLU A 83 -3.85 -4.18 10.90
CA GLU A 83 -4.56 -3.09 11.57
C GLU A 83 -4.99 -1.99 10.59
N ASP A 84 -6.15 -1.38 10.82
CA ASP A 84 -6.57 -0.17 10.08
C ASP A 84 -5.83 1.05 10.64
N VAL A 85 -5.21 1.84 9.76
CA VAL A 85 -4.40 2.99 10.16
C VAL A 85 -5.15 4.28 9.87
N LYS A 86 -5.62 4.94 10.93
CA LYS A 86 -6.27 6.26 10.82
C LYS A 86 -5.28 7.43 10.74
N SER A 87 -4.10 7.26 11.33
CA SER A 87 -3.02 8.23 11.35
C SER A 87 -1.70 7.52 11.17
N TYR A 88 -0.85 8.04 10.28
CA TYR A 88 0.40 7.42 9.88
C TYR A 88 1.57 8.39 10.04
N PRO A 89 2.76 7.88 10.43
CA PRO A 89 3.95 8.70 10.70
C PRO A 89 4.77 9.01 9.44
N PHE A 90 4.38 8.50 8.27
CA PHE A 90 5.10 8.69 7.01
C PHE A 90 4.56 9.88 6.21
N PRO A 91 5.33 10.41 5.24
CA PRO A 91 4.90 11.56 4.43
C PRO A 91 3.64 11.27 3.60
N LYS A 92 2.64 12.17 3.67
CA LYS A 92 1.38 12.06 2.91
C LYS A 92 1.57 11.94 1.39
N LYS A 93 2.64 12.56 0.87
CA LYS A 93 3.04 12.52 -0.55
C LYS A 93 3.23 11.13 -1.14
N PHE A 94 3.35 10.09 -0.32
CA PHE A 94 3.40 8.70 -0.81
C PHE A 94 2.04 8.19 -1.27
N LEU A 95 0.95 8.73 -0.72
CA LEU A 95 -0.42 8.34 -1.06
C LEU A 95 -1.03 9.20 -2.16
N GLU A 96 -0.47 10.39 -2.34
CA GLU A 96 -0.77 11.29 -3.43
C GLU A 96 -0.13 10.68 -4.68
N GLY A 97 -0.95 9.98 -5.49
CA GLY A 97 -0.47 9.33 -6.69
C GLY A 97 0.40 10.26 -7.53
N LYS A 98 1.37 9.67 -8.24
CA LYS A 98 2.11 10.46 -9.21
C LYS A 98 1.08 10.96 -10.22
N LYS A 99 0.70 12.25 -10.16
CA LYS A 99 0.47 12.98 -11.40
C LYS A 99 1.68 12.60 -12.23
N LYS A 100 1.49 11.91 -13.36
CA LYS A 100 2.56 11.78 -14.34
C LYS A 100 3.03 13.21 -14.59
N ILE A 101 4.10 13.62 -13.92
CA ILE A 101 4.95 14.66 -14.45
C ILE A 101 5.49 13.91 -15.65
N GLN A 102 4.86 14.18 -16.78
CA GLN A 102 5.42 13.95 -18.08
C GLN A 102 6.75 14.74 -18.06
N ALA A 103 7.79 14.17 -17.45
CA ALA A 103 9.15 14.49 -17.81
C ALA A 103 9.40 13.75 -19.12
N GLU A 104 8.61 14.10 -20.13
CA GLU A 104 9.06 14.02 -21.50
C GLU A 104 9.91 15.28 -21.74
N PHE A 105 11.01 15.06 -22.46
CA PHE A 105 11.90 16.05 -23.08
C PHE A 105 12.89 16.75 -22.15
N ASP A 106 14.05 16.10 -21.94
CA ASP A 106 15.27 16.63 -22.56
C ASP A 106 15.77 15.59 -23.58
#